data_AF-A0A4V2RW93-F1
#
_entry.id   AF-A0A4V2RW93-F1
#
_cell.length_a   1.000
_cell.length_b   1.000
_cell.length_c   1.000
_cell.angle_alpha   90.00
_cell.angle_beta   90.00
_cell.angle_gamma   90.00
#
_symmetry.space_group_name_H-M   'P 1'
#
loop_
_entity.id
_entity.type
_entity.pdbx_description
1 polymer ?
#
loop_
_entity_poly.entity_id
_entity_poly.type
_entity_poly.pdbx_seq_one_letter_code
_entity_poly.pdbx_strand_id
1 'polypeptide(L)'
;MIPAAMITGIRSDLPGQVTAQVTQNVYDSPTGSLLLIPQGTRIIGEYDDGVTFGQRRVLLVWNRLVFPNGHSIVLERQPGADAAGYAGLEDGVDYHWWDLMKAAGLSTLLGIGTELATSDEDRLIRAIRDGAQDTINQAGQQIIQRQLQVEPTLTIRPGFPVRVIVTRDLVLEPYRS
;
A
#
# COMPACT_ATOMS: atom_id res chain seq x y z
N MET A 1 -9.15 -7.90 20.41
CA MET A 1 -8.80 -6.97 19.31
C MET A 1 -8.59 -5.59 19.90
N ILE A 2 -7.66 -4.79 19.37
CA ILE A 2 -7.45 -3.41 19.82
C ILE A 2 -7.79 -2.46 18.65
N PRO A 3 -8.89 -1.69 18.74
CA PRO A 3 -9.25 -0.73 17.70
C PRO A 3 -8.35 0.51 17.77
N ALA A 4 -7.84 0.92 16.62
CA ALA A 4 -6.95 2.06 16.51
C ALA A 4 -7.12 2.81 15.19
N ALA A 5 -6.50 3.98 15.08
CA ALA A 5 -6.39 4.74 13.85
C ALA A 5 -4.95 5.15 13.62
N MET A 6 -4.50 5.12 12.36
CA MET A 6 -3.15 5.52 11.98
C MET A 6 -2.91 6.99 12.36
N ILE A 7 -1.77 7.28 13.01
CA ILE A 7 -1.27 8.65 13.17
C ILE A 7 -0.39 9.00 11.97
N THR A 8 0.50 8.09 11.59
CA THR A 8 1.40 8.25 10.44
C THR A 8 0.81 7.58 9.21
N GLY A 9 1.08 8.11 8.02
CA GLY A 9 0.78 7.40 6.77
C GLY A 9 1.76 6.25 6.52
N ILE A 10 1.43 5.43 5.53
CA ILE A 10 2.32 4.42 4.95
C ILE A 10 2.46 4.72 3.47
N ARG A 11 3.68 4.57 2.96
CA ARG A 11 3.95 4.53 1.52
C ARG A 11 4.95 3.40 1.27
N SER A 12 4.59 2.43 0.43
CA SER A 12 5.34 1.18 0.29
C SER A 12 6.63 1.29 -0.51
N ASP A 13 7.06 2.49 -0.91
CA ASP A 13 8.33 2.67 -1.64
C ASP A 13 9.56 2.39 -0.78
N LEU A 14 9.42 2.48 0.55
CA LEU A 14 10.48 2.26 1.53
C LEU A 14 9.89 1.67 2.82
N PRO A 15 10.62 0.76 3.49
CA PRO A 15 10.17 0.20 4.76
C PRO A 15 10.29 1.26 5.85
N GLY A 16 9.49 1.14 6.90
CA GLY A 16 9.47 2.18 7.92
C GLY A 16 8.70 1.84 9.18
N GLN A 17 8.87 2.72 10.16
CA GLN A 17 8.10 2.69 11.39
C GLN A 17 6.77 3.42 11.20
N VAL A 18 5.72 2.86 11.80
CA VAL A 18 4.37 3.46 11.83
C VAL A 18 3.87 3.62 13.24
N THR A 19 3.02 4.61 13.43
CA THR A 19 2.32 4.84 14.70
C THR A 19 0.82 4.89 14.46
N ALA A 20 0.06 4.23 15.33
CA ALA A 20 -1.39 4.34 15.46
C ALA A 20 -1.77 4.73 16.89
N GLN A 21 -3.02 5.15 17.07
CA GLN A 21 -3.57 5.47 18.37
C GLN A 21 -4.84 4.66 18.63
N VAL A 22 -4.92 4.05 19.81
CA VAL A 22 -6.11 3.34 20.29
C VAL A 22 -7.28 4.31 20.35
N THR A 23 -8.37 3.98 19.67
CA THR A 23 -9.55 4.85 19.53
C THR A 23 -10.61 4.59 20.58
N GLN A 24 -10.57 3.44 21.26
CA GLN A 24 -11.56 3.05 22.27
C GLN A 24 -10.89 2.27 23.41
N ASN A 25 -11.43 2.40 24.63
CA ASN A 25 -11.00 1.62 25.78
C ASN A 25 -11.16 0.12 25.50
N VAL A 26 -10.13 -0.67 25.82
CA VAL A 26 -10.14 -2.13 25.76
C VAL A 26 -10.11 -2.68 27.18
N TYR A 27 -11.11 -3.50 27.49
CA TYR A 27 -11.29 -4.13 28.78
C TYR A 27 -10.83 -5.58 28.75
N ASP A 28 -10.68 -6.18 29.93
CA ASP A 28 -10.33 -7.58 30.09
C ASP A 28 -11.36 -8.51 29.43
N SER A 29 -10.89 -9.61 28.87
CA SER A 29 -11.76 -10.60 28.22
C SER A 29 -12.64 -11.40 29.18
N PRO A 30 -12.18 -11.78 30.40
CA PRO A 30 -13.00 -12.59 31.31
C PRO A 30 -14.22 -11.87 31.91
N THR A 31 -14.05 -10.61 32.36
CA THR A 31 -15.09 -9.86 33.08
C THR A 31 -15.60 -8.63 32.32
N GLY A 32 -14.85 -8.13 31.34
CA GLY A 32 -15.18 -6.91 30.60
C GLY A 32 -15.22 -5.64 31.44
N SER A 33 -14.74 -5.68 32.68
CA SER A 33 -14.93 -4.63 33.69
C SER A 33 -13.64 -3.88 34.02
N LEU A 34 -12.48 -4.52 33.84
CA LEU A 34 -11.18 -3.96 34.13
C LEU A 34 -10.61 -3.31 32.88
N LEU A 35 -10.38 -2.00 32.96
CA LEU A 35 -9.71 -1.27 31.89
C LEU A 35 -8.26 -1.76 31.77
N LEU A 36 -7.90 -2.33 30.61
CA LEU A 36 -6.55 -2.80 30.35
C LEU A 36 -5.79 -1.85 29.44
N ILE A 37 -6.41 -1.40 28.34
CA ILE A 37 -5.79 -0.49 27.38
C ILE A 37 -6.69 0.74 27.21
N PRO A 38 -6.31 1.90 27.77
CA PRO A 38 -7.08 3.12 27.63
C PRO A 38 -7.00 3.66 26.20
N GLN A 39 -8.08 4.32 25.78
CA GLN A 39 -8.09 5.20 24.62
C GLN A 39 -6.94 6.20 24.71
N GLY A 40 -6.31 6.49 23.56
CA GLY A 40 -5.14 7.37 23.50
C GLY A 40 -3.80 6.65 23.62
N THR A 41 -3.78 5.38 24.02
CA THR A 41 -2.58 4.52 23.95
C THR A 41 -1.99 4.55 22.54
N ARG A 42 -0.68 4.79 22.42
CA ARG A 42 0.02 4.74 21.12
C ARG A 42 0.48 3.33 20.82
N ILE A 43 0.35 2.93 19.58
CA ILE A 43 0.79 1.63 19.06
C ILE A 43 1.89 1.91 18.05
N ILE A 44 3.06 1.31 18.27
CA ILE A 44 4.23 1.47 17.39
C ILE A 44 4.42 0.15 16.66
N GLY A 45 4.56 0.23 15.35
CA GLY A 45 4.73 -0.89 14.45
C GLY A 45 5.73 -0.62 13.35
N GLU A 46 5.88 -1.58 12.46
CA GLU A 46 6.73 -1.49 11.27
C GLU A 46 6.00 -2.13 10.09
N TYR A 47 6.29 -1.63 8.90
CA TYR A 47 5.85 -2.20 7.63
C TYR A 47 7.06 -2.39 6.73
N ASP A 48 6.91 -3.34 5.80
CA ASP A 48 7.94 -3.66 4.81
C ASP A 48 7.57 -3.08 3.44
N ASP A 49 8.57 -2.92 2.57
CA ASP A 49 8.40 -2.41 1.20
C ASP A 49 8.20 -3.52 0.15
N GLY A 50 8.28 -4.80 0.54
CA GLY A 50 8.10 -5.97 -0.32
C GLY A 50 6.70 -6.13 -0.92
N VAL A 51 6.28 -5.19 -1.77
CA VAL A 51 5.03 -5.21 -2.51
C VAL A 51 5.26 -5.86 -3.86
N THR A 52 4.64 -7.03 -4.05
CA THR A 52 4.75 -7.76 -5.33
C THR A 52 3.69 -7.31 -6.34
N PHE A 53 3.90 -7.65 -7.62
CA PHE A 53 2.91 -7.37 -8.65
C PHE A 53 1.54 -7.97 -8.29
N GLY A 54 0.49 -7.15 -8.41
CA GLY A 54 -0.89 -7.52 -8.07
C GLY A 54 -1.23 -7.44 -6.58
N GLN A 55 -0.26 -7.17 -5.70
CA GLN A 55 -0.51 -6.90 -4.29
C GLN A 55 -1.17 -5.53 -4.12
N ARG A 56 -2.23 -5.50 -3.31
CA ARG A 56 -3.03 -4.29 -3.03
C ARG A 56 -3.04 -3.91 -1.56
N ARG A 57 -2.40 -4.73 -0.72
CA ARG A 57 -2.44 -4.60 0.74
C ARG A 57 -1.03 -4.48 1.30
N VAL A 58 -0.84 -3.54 2.21
CA VAL A 58 0.40 -3.43 2.97
C VAL A 58 0.30 -4.29 4.22
N LEU A 59 1.26 -5.20 4.39
CA LEU A 59 1.43 -5.95 5.62
C LEU A 59 2.22 -5.10 6.62
N LEU A 60 1.79 -5.15 7.87
CA LEU A 60 2.47 -4.47 8.97
C LEU A 60 2.31 -5.27 10.24
N VAL A 61 3.25 -5.07 11.15
CA VAL A 61 3.24 -5.67 12.48
C VAL A 61 3.32 -4.59 13.54
N TRP A 62 2.76 -4.88 14.71
CA TRP A 62 2.75 -4.02 15.88
C TRP A 62 3.72 -4.57 16.92
N ASN A 63 4.65 -3.73 17.38
CA ASN A 63 5.77 -4.13 18.21
C ASN A 63 5.61 -3.63 19.66
N ARG A 64 4.90 -2.52 19.89
CA ARG A 64 4.82 -1.91 21.22
C ARG A 64 3.55 -1.09 21.44
N LEU A 65 2.96 -1.20 22.63
CA LEU A 65 1.98 -0.27 23.18
C LEU A 65 2.68 0.70 24.13
N VAL A 66 2.31 1.98 24.06
CA VAL A 66 2.76 3.05 24.97
C VAL A 66 1.52 3.70 25.56
N PHE A 67 1.32 3.47 26.86
CA PHE A 67 0.16 3.92 27.61
C PHE A 67 0.24 5.41 27.92
N PRO A 68 -0.90 6.09 28.18
CA PRO A 68 -0.89 7.51 28.53
C PRO A 68 -0.10 7.85 29.80
N ASN A 69 -0.01 6.92 30.76
CA ASN A 69 0.80 7.05 31.98
C ASN A 69 2.32 6.80 31.77
N GLY A 70 2.75 6.57 30.52
CA GLY A 70 4.16 6.34 30.17
C GLY A 70 4.62 4.87 30.29
N HIS A 71 3.79 3.97 30.83
CA HIS A 71 4.09 2.54 30.80
C HIS A 71 4.13 2.02 29.35
N SER A 72 4.85 0.94 29.09
CA SER A 72 4.90 0.34 27.75
C SER A 72 4.92 -1.17 27.80
N ILE A 73 4.35 -1.79 26.77
CA ILE A 73 4.25 -3.25 26.66
C ILE A 73 4.68 -3.67 25.26
N VAL A 74 5.52 -4.69 25.19
CA VAL A 74 6.01 -5.24 23.93
C VAL A 74 4.97 -6.21 23.37
N LEU A 75 4.66 -6.05 22.09
CA LEU A 75 3.65 -6.82 21.36
C LEU A 75 4.23 -7.99 20.54
N GLU A 76 5.52 -8.32 20.66
CA GLU A 76 6.26 -9.31 19.84
C GLU A 76 5.64 -9.53 18.44
N ARG A 77 5.56 -8.44 17.66
CA ARG A 77 5.14 -8.43 16.24
C ARG A 77 3.72 -8.96 15.98
N GLN A 78 2.71 -8.43 16.68
CA GLN A 78 1.31 -8.75 16.38
C GLN A 78 0.91 -8.29 14.97
N PRO A 79 0.20 -9.09 14.16
CA PRO A 79 -0.22 -8.69 12.83
C PRO A 79 -1.24 -7.54 12.87
N GLY A 80 -1.12 -6.61 11.93
CA GLY A 80 -2.12 -5.58 11.65
C GLY A 80 -3.22 -6.09 10.72
N ALA A 81 -4.46 -5.67 10.99
CA ALA A 81 -5.62 -5.94 10.15
C ALA A 81 -6.43 -4.67 9.90
N ASP A 82 -7.23 -4.66 8.84
CA ASP A 82 -8.17 -3.59 8.57
C ASP A 82 -9.39 -3.63 9.52
N ALA A 83 -10.29 -2.67 9.37
CA ALA A 83 -11.49 -2.57 10.19
C ALA A 83 -12.45 -3.76 10.06
N ALA A 84 -12.38 -4.52 8.96
CA ALA A 84 -13.16 -5.73 8.70
C ALA A 84 -12.46 -7.02 9.19
N GLY A 85 -11.19 -6.93 9.59
CA GLY A 85 -10.40 -8.04 10.10
C GLY A 85 -9.55 -8.76 9.06
N TYR A 86 -9.46 -8.25 7.83
CA TYR A 86 -8.53 -8.80 6.83
C TYR A 86 -7.10 -8.38 7.16
N ALA A 87 -6.15 -9.29 6.95
CA ALA A 87 -4.73 -9.01 7.18
C ALA A 87 -4.20 -7.88 6.28
N GLY A 88 -3.36 -7.03 6.84
CA GLY A 88 -2.83 -5.85 6.18
C GLY A 88 -3.88 -4.78 5.90
N LEU A 89 -3.45 -3.66 5.32
CA LEU A 89 -4.28 -2.49 5.03
C LEU A 89 -4.38 -2.24 3.53
N GLU A 90 -5.55 -1.84 3.05
CA GLU A 90 -5.80 -1.44 1.66
C GLU A 90 -6.44 -0.05 1.64
N ASP A 91 -5.82 0.87 0.90
CA ASP A 91 -6.34 2.22 0.69
C ASP A 91 -5.99 2.69 -0.74
N GLY A 92 -4.95 3.50 -0.92
CA GLY A 92 -4.50 3.95 -2.25
C GLY A 92 -3.56 2.95 -2.92
N VAL A 93 -3.76 2.70 -4.22
CA VAL A 93 -2.87 1.89 -5.06
C VAL A 93 -2.52 2.67 -6.33
N ASP A 94 -1.23 2.97 -6.51
CA ASP A 94 -0.71 3.57 -7.74
C ASP A 94 0.07 2.52 -8.55
N TYR A 95 -0.38 2.28 -9.77
CA TYR A 95 0.25 1.35 -10.72
C TYR A 95 1.13 2.07 -11.76
N HIS A 96 1.25 3.39 -11.67
CA HIS A 96 2.07 4.22 -12.56
C HIS A 96 1.67 4.18 -14.06
N TRP A 97 0.48 3.65 -14.41
CA TRP A 97 -0.01 3.57 -15.80
C TRP A 97 -0.17 4.94 -16.46
N TRP A 98 -0.40 5.99 -15.68
CA TRP A 98 -0.63 7.32 -16.23
C TRP A 98 0.59 7.87 -16.96
N ASP A 99 1.78 7.60 -16.45
CA ASP A 99 3.02 8.05 -17.09
C ASP A 99 3.31 7.27 -18.37
N LEU A 100 2.92 5.99 -18.42
CA LEU A 100 2.93 5.21 -19.67
C LEU A 100 1.95 5.76 -20.71
N MET A 101 0.73 6.09 -20.30
CA MET A 101 -0.29 6.64 -21.22
C MET A 101 0.14 7.99 -21.80
N LYS A 102 0.78 8.85 -20.99
CA LYS A 102 1.38 10.10 -21.49
C LYS A 102 2.47 9.83 -22.52
N ALA A 103 3.39 8.91 -22.22
CA ALA A 103 4.48 8.56 -23.12
C ALA A 103 3.95 7.98 -24.46
N ALA A 104 2.93 7.11 -24.40
CA ALA A 104 2.28 6.56 -25.58
C ALA A 104 1.53 7.63 -26.40
N GLY A 105 0.83 8.55 -25.73
CA GLY A 105 0.13 9.67 -26.38
C GLY A 105 1.08 10.63 -27.11
N LEU A 106 2.19 11.03 -26.46
CA LEU A 106 3.23 11.83 -27.11
C LEU A 106 3.84 11.13 -28.32
N SER A 107 4.10 9.82 -28.21
CA SER A 107 4.63 9.01 -29.32
C SER A 107 3.65 8.97 -30.51
N THR A 108 2.35 8.87 -30.24
CA THR A 108 1.30 8.86 -31.28
C THR A 108 1.26 10.19 -32.05
N LEU A 109 1.35 11.32 -31.35
CA LEU A 109 1.34 12.64 -31.99
C LEU A 109 2.56 12.87 -32.89
N LEU A 110 3.74 12.39 -32.46
CA LEU A 110 4.95 12.44 -33.29
C LEU A 110 4.83 11.55 -34.54
N GLY A 111 4.21 10.38 -34.42
CA GLY A 111 3.97 9.48 -35.55
C GLY A 111 3.09 10.11 -36.65
N ILE A 112 1.98 10.75 -36.26
CA ILE A 112 1.09 11.42 -37.22
C ILE A 112 1.79 12.59 -37.94
N GLY A 113 2.69 13.30 -37.25
CA GLY A 113 3.48 14.38 -37.86
C GLY A 113 4.45 13.91 -38.96
N THR A 114 4.88 12.66 -38.92
CA THR A 114 5.77 12.08 -39.94
C THR A 114 5.04 11.53 -41.18
N GLU A 115 3.80 11.05 -41.03
CA GLU A 115 2.98 10.54 -42.14
C GLU A 115 2.55 11.66 -43.12
N LEU A 116 2.37 12.90 -42.64
CA LEU A 116 1.94 14.02 -43.48
C LEU A 116 3.04 14.62 -44.38
N ALA A 117 4.29 14.18 -44.24
CA ALA A 117 5.44 14.67 -45.00
C ALA A 117 5.87 13.76 -46.17
N THR A 118 5.22 12.62 -46.38
CA THR A 118 5.62 11.60 -47.39
C THR A 118 4.52 11.36 -48.42
N SER A 119 4.39 12.30 -49.36
CA SER A 119 3.30 12.30 -50.36
C SER A 119 3.65 11.64 -51.71
N ASP A 120 4.53 10.63 -51.72
CA ASP A 120 4.77 9.81 -52.93
C ASP A 120 5.49 8.48 -52.56
N GLU A 121 4.76 7.38 -52.33
CA GLU A 121 5.19 5.96 -52.56
C GLU A 121 4.24 4.91 -51.92
N ASP A 122 3.25 4.44 -52.69
CA ASP A 122 2.23 3.44 -52.28
C ASP A 122 2.76 2.03 -51.92
N ARG A 123 4.01 1.68 -52.28
CA ARG A 123 4.64 0.39 -51.90
C ARG A 123 5.50 0.50 -50.66
N LEU A 124 6.18 1.63 -50.49
CA LEU A 124 6.95 1.92 -49.29
C LEU A 124 5.99 2.12 -48.09
N ILE A 125 4.87 2.82 -48.29
CA ILE A 125 3.85 3.01 -47.25
C ILE A 125 3.26 1.67 -46.78
N ARG A 126 3.05 0.69 -47.67
CA ARG A 126 2.47 -0.61 -47.29
C ARG A 126 3.48 -1.48 -46.52
N ALA A 127 4.74 -1.54 -46.96
CA ALA A 127 5.81 -2.24 -46.25
C ALA A 127 6.19 -1.57 -44.91
N ILE A 128 6.15 -0.24 -44.84
CA ILE A 128 6.30 0.52 -43.59
C ILE A 128 5.10 0.26 -42.68
N ARG A 129 3.87 0.20 -43.20
CA ARG A 129 2.67 -0.08 -42.39
C ARG A 129 2.70 -1.50 -41.80
N ASP A 130 3.08 -2.51 -42.58
CA ASP A 130 3.18 -3.89 -42.09
C ASP A 130 4.36 -4.06 -41.10
N GLY A 131 5.54 -3.52 -41.43
CA GLY A 131 6.71 -3.54 -40.54
C GLY A 131 6.55 -2.69 -39.26
N ALA A 132 5.85 -1.56 -39.35
CA ALA A 132 5.53 -0.73 -38.20
C ALA A 132 4.46 -1.39 -37.32
N GLN A 133 3.44 -2.06 -37.90
CA GLN A 133 2.44 -2.79 -37.12
C GLN A 133 3.09 -3.94 -36.32
N ASP A 134 3.98 -4.72 -36.94
CA ASP A 134 4.69 -5.80 -36.25
C ASP A 134 5.66 -5.26 -35.17
N THR A 135 6.38 -4.17 -35.46
CA THR A 135 7.32 -3.55 -34.51
C THR A 135 6.60 -2.89 -33.33
N ILE A 136 5.47 -2.22 -33.57
CA ILE A 136 4.64 -1.59 -32.52
C ILE A 136 4.04 -2.67 -31.60
N ASN A 137 3.58 -3.79 -32.16
CA ASN A 137 3.07 -4.91 -31.38
C ASN A 137 4.16 -5.52 -30.47
N GLN A 138 5.38 -5.69 -30.98
CA GLN A 138 6.50 -6.23 -30.20
C GLN A 138 7.00 -5.24 -29.12
N ALA A 139 7.18 -3.97 -29.48
CA ALA A 139 7.60 -2.93 -28.54
C ALA A 139 6.55 -2.72 -27.43
N GLY A 140 5.26 -2.72 -27.78
CA GLY A 140 4.17 -2.66 -26.82
C GLY A 140 4.17 -3.82 -25.84
N GLN A 141 4.33 -5.06 -26.33
CA GLN A 141 4.44 -6.24 -25.46
C GLN A 141 5.64 -6.16 -24.52
N GLN A 142 6.79 -5.67 -25.00
CA GLN A 142 7.99 -5.52 -24.16
C GLN A 142 7.82 -4.43 -23.09
N ILE A 143 7.16 -3.32 -23.41
CA ILE A 143 6.83 -2.26 -22.44
C ILE A 143 5.88 -2.79 -21.38
N ILE A 144 4.82 -3.51 -21.78
CA ILE A 144 3.89 -4.14 -20.83
C ILE A 144 4.66 -5.10 -19.91
N GLN A 145 5.51 -5.96 -20.46
CA GLN A 145 6.32 -6.88 -19.65
C GLN A 145 7.27 -6.17 -18.67
N ARG A 146 7.85 -5.01 -19.05
CA ARG A 146 8.64 -4.18 -18.13
C ARG A 146 7.77 -3.52 -17.07
N GLN A 147 6.60 -3.03 -17.43
CA GLN A 147 5.69 -2.40 -16.47
C GLN A 147 5.15 -3.40 -15.44
N LEU A 148 4.89 -4.65 -15.86
CA LEU A 148 4.51 -5.72 -14.93
C LEU A 148 5.61 -6.02 -13.89
N GLN A 149 6.85 -5.58 -14.13
CA GLN A 149 7.98 -5.69 -13.19
C GLN A 149 8.11 -4.47 -12.27
N VAL A 150 7.36 -3.39 -12.52
CA VAL A 150 7.33 -2.21 -11.65
C VAL A 150 6.32 -2.45 -10.53
N GLU A 151 6.82 -2.44 -9.29
CA GLU A 151 5.98 -2.63 -8.11
C GLU A 151 5.02 -1.43 -7.94
N PRO A 152 3.73 -1.68 -7.61
CA PRO A 152 2.80 -0.60 -7.34
C PRO A 152 3.13 0.10 -6.02
N THR A 153 2.89 1.41 -5.94
CA THR A 153 3.00 2.14 -4.68
C THR A 153 1.68 2.06 -3.92
N LEU A 154 1.70 1.39 -2.77
CA LEU A 154 0.58 1.31 -1.84
C LEU A 154 0.68 2.45 -0.82
N THR A 155 -0.41 3.18 -0.65
CA THR A 155 -0.48 4.32 0.29
C THR A 155 -1.60 4.13 1.27
N ILE A 156 -1.30 4.19 2.57
CA ILE A 156 -2.31 4.27 3.65
C ILE A 156 -2.28 5.67 4.24
N ARG A 157 -3.42 6.36 4.22
CA ARG A 157 -3.51 7.73 4.74
C ARG A 157 -3.44 7.80 6.27
N PRO A 158 -2.93 8.90 6.87
CA PRO A 158 -3.18 9.21 8.28
C PRO A 158 -4.68 9.21 8.60
N GLY A 159 -5.04 8.73 9.79
CA GLY A 159 -6.42 8.56 10.24
C GLY A 159 -7.09 7.27 9.77
N PHE A 160 -6.43 6.45 8.94
CA PHE A 160 -6.99 5.18 8.48
C PHE A 160 -7.29 4.23 9.66
N PRO A 161 -8.49 3.63 9.75
CA PRO A 161 -8.84 2.75 10.84
C PRO A 161 -8.14 1.40 10.73
N VAL A 162 -7.58 0.92 11.83
CA VAL A 162 -6.85 -0.36 11.91
C VAL A 162 -7.30 -1.16 13.13
N ARG A 163 -7.04 -2.45 13.09
CA ARG A 163 -7.17 -3.33 14.24
C ARG A 163 -5.85 -4.04 14.50
N VAL A 164 -5.44 -4.07 15.77
CA VAL A 164 -4.40 -5.00 16.21
C VAL A 164 -5.07 -6.33 16.53
N ILE A 165 -4.65 -7.39 15.84
CA ILE A 165 -5.07 -8.75 16.15
C ILE A 165 -4.06 -9.33 17.13
N VAL A 166 -4.56 -9.69 18.30
CA VAL A 166 -3.76 -10.30 19.36
C VAL A 166 -3.81 -11.82 19.15
N THR A 167 -2.69 -12.40 18.71
CA THR A 167 -2.54 -13.82 18.35
C THR A 167 -2.06 -14.69 19.50
N ARG A 168 -1.68 -14.09 20.62
CA ARG A 168 -1.34 -14.76 21.88
C ARG A 168 -1.85 -13.96 23.06
N ASP A 169 -2.08 -14.63 24.18
CA ASP A 169 -2.60 -13.96 25.37
C ASP A 169 -1.66 -12.86 25.85
N LEU A 170 -2.21 -11.68 26.08
CA LEU A 170 -1.52 -10.55 26.70
C LEU A 170 -1.98 -10.47 28.16
N VAL A 171 -1.09 -10.83 29.08
CA VAL A 171 -1.35 -10.68 30.51
C VAL A 171 -1.04 -9.25 30.90
N LEU A 172 -2.08 -8.53 31.31
CA LEU A 172 -2.03 -7.10 31.63
C LEU A 172 -2.56 -6.88 33.04
N GLU A 173 -1.89 -6.03 33.81
CA GLU A 173 -2.47 -5.49 35.02
C GLU A 173 -3.52 -4.43 34.69
N PRO A 174 -4.56 -4.25 35.53
CA PRO A 174 -5.52 -3.16 35.35
C PRO A 174 -4.81 -1.80 35.26
N TYR A 175 -5.21 -1.00 34.27
CA TYR A 175 -4.65 0.33 34.05
C TYR A 175 -4.87 1.23 35.28
N ARG A 176 -3.80 1.88 35.75
CA ARG A 176 -3.83 2.88 36.82
C ARG A 176 -3.22 4.18 36.29
N SER A 177 -3.95 5.28 36.47
CA SER A 177 -3.55 6.64 36.07
C SER A 177 -2.47 7.21 36.97
#